data_AF-A0A091TD88-F1
#
_entry.id   AF-A0A091TD88-F1
#
_cell.length_a   1.000
_cell.length_b   1.000
_cell.length_c   1.000
_cell.angle_alpha   90.00
_cell.angle_beta   90.00
_cell.angle_gamma   90.00
#
_symmetry.space_group_name_H-M   'P 1'
#
loop_
_entity.id
_entity.type
_entity.pdbx_description
1 polymer ?
#
loop_
_entity_poly.entity_id
_entity_poly.type
_entity_poly.pdbx_seq_one_letter_code
_entity_poly.pdbx_strand_id
1 'polypeptide(L)'
;QWMIQSPYKAATFFGCIGKDKFGEILKKKAEEAHVDAHYYEQSEEPTGTCAACITSDNRSLVANLAAANCYKKEKHLDLEKNWKLVEKAKVYYIAGFFLTVCPEAVLKVAAQASANNKIFSLNLSAPFISQFYKEPMMKVMPYVDVLFGNETEAATFAREQGFETEDIKEIARKTQALPKVNTKRQRIVVFTQGKDDTVMAT
;
A
#
# COMPACT_ATOMS: atom_id res chain seq x y z
N GLN A 1 8.74 20.87 -0.03
CA GLN A 1 7.52 20.96 0.81
C GLN A 1 6.31 20.72 -0.10
N TRP A 2 5.96 19.45 -0.38
CA TRP A 2 5.03 19.09 -1.48
C TRP A 2 3.81 18.28 -1.01
N MET A 3 3.88 17.45 0.03
CA MET A 3 2.90 16.36 0.17
C MET A 3 1.46 16.79 0.50
N ILE A 4 1.22 17.69 1.46
CA ILE A 4 -0.13 18.16 1.81
C ILE A 4 -0.07 19.67 2.04
N GLN A 5 -0.72 20.44 1.16
CA GLN A 5 -0.74 21.90 1.23
C GLN A 5 -1.93 22.39 2.05
N SER A 6 -3.12 22.50 1.45
CA SER A 6 -4.32 22.89 2.18
C SER A 6 -5.53 22.12 1.63
N PRO A 7 -6.43 21.63 2.49
CA PRO A 7 -6.37 21.69 3.95
C PRO A 7 -5.33 20.73 4.55
N TYR A 8 -4.72 21.12 5.68
CA TYR A 8 -3.90 20.21 6.49
C TYR A 8 -4.72 19.03 6.99
N LYS A 9 -4.05 17.91 7.29
CA LYS A 9 -4.68 16.68 7.81
C LYS A 9 -5.73 16.10 6.85
N ALA A 10 -5.57 16.33 5.54
CA ALA A 10 -6.40 15.72 4.51
C ALA A 10 -6.13 14.22 4.32
N ALA A 11 -4.90 13.76 4.63
CA ALA A 11 -4.52 12.35 4.59
C ALA A 11 -4.31 11.81 5.99
N THR A 12 -4.90 10.65 6.26
CA THR A 12 -4.71 9.88 7.49
C THR A 12 -3.72 8.75 7.22
N PHE A 13 -2.78 8.53 8.14
CA PHE A 13 -1.81 7.44 8.06
C PHE A 13 -1.89 6.55 9.30
N PHE A 14 -1.98 5.23 9.11
CA PHE A 14 -1.91 4.23 10.18
C PHE A 14 -0.68 3.35 10.01
N GLY A 15 -0.05 2.98 11.13
CA GLY A 15 1.10 2.07 11.16
C GLY A 15 1.43 1.66 12.59
N CYS A 16 2.49 0.88 12.77
CA CYS A 16 2.97 0.46 14.09
C CYS A 16 4.42 0.93 14.29
N ILE A 17 4.72 1.50 15.47
CA ILE A 17 6.05 1.99 15.84
C ILE A 17 6.44 1.54 17.25
N GLY A 18 7.74 1.58 17.54
CA GLY A 18 8.26 1.38 18.89
C GLY A 18 8.12 2.66 19.72
N LYS A 19 8.01 2.50 21.03
CA LYS A 19 8.11 3.62 21.99
C LYS A 19 9.58 4.00 22.19
N ASP A 20 10.17 4.59 21.16
CA ASP A 20 11.57 4.95 21.10
C ASP A 20 11.82 6.27 20.36
N LYS A 21 13.08 6.69 20.34
CA LYS A 21 13.50 7.94 19.68
C LYS A 21 13.15 7.98 18.20
N PHE A 22 13.21 6.85 17.50
CA PHE A 22 12.88 6.81 16.06
C PHE A 22 11.37 6.94 15.84
N GLY A 23 10.54 6.35 16.71
CA GLY A 23 9.10 6.53 16.73
C GLY A 23 8.70 7.98 16.94
N GLU A 24 9.35 8.68 17.88
CA GLU A 24 9.15 10.12 18.09
C GLU A 24 9.55 10.96 16.87
N ILE A 25 10.66 10.62 16.21
CA ILE A 25 11.08 11.29 14.98
C ILE A 25 10.03 11.09 13.87
N LEU A 26 9.51 9.88 13.69
CA LEU A 26 8.47 9.61 12.68
C LEU A 26 7.19 10.40 12.95
N LYS A 27 6.71 10.42 14.19
CA LYS A 27 5.54 11.22 14.60
C LYS A 27 5.74 12.70 14.27
N LYS A 28 6.87 13.27 14.69
CA LYS A 28 7.21 14.67 14.43
C LYS A 28 7.26 14.98 12.93
N LYS A 29 7.89 14.12 12.13
CA LYS A 29 8.00 14.33 10.67
C LYS A 29 6.66 14.18 9.94
N ALA A 30 5.80 13.29 10.39
CA ALA A 30 4.44 13.18 9.85
C ALA A 30 3.61 14.45 10.13
N GLU A 31 3.73 15.01 11.34
CA GLU A 31 3.06 16.25 11.72
C GLU A 31 3.61 17.47 10.97
N GLU A 32 4.93 17.59 10.81
CA GLU A 32 5.57 18.63 9.97
C GLU A 32 5.12 18.54 8.49
N ALA A 33 4.75 17.34 8.02
CA ALA A 33 4.19 17.11 6.70
C ALA A 33 2.66 17.28 6.63
N HIS A 34 2.03 17.70 7.73
CA HIS A 34 0.59 17.90 7.87
C HIS A 34 -0.26 16.65 7.62
N VAL A 35 0.29 15.46 7.87
CA VAL A 35 -0.41 14.18 7.85
C VAL A 35 -1.11 13.94 9.18
N ASP A 36 -2.34 13.45 9.16
CA ASP A 36 -3.05 13.00 10.36
C ASP A 36 -2.63 11.57 10.70
N ALA A 37 -1.44 11.41 11.25
CA ALA A 37 -0.86 10.10 11.55
C ALA A 37 -1.31 9.58 12.92
N HIS A 38 -1.83 8.36 12.96
CA HIS A 38 -2.21 7.66 14.18
C HIS A 38 -1.50 6.31 14.19
N TYR A 39 -0.52 6.17 15.09
CA TYR A 39 0.30 4.96 15.19
C TYR A 39 -0.16 4.07 16.34
N TYR A 40 -0.09 2.75 16.12
CA TYR A 40 -0.03 1.78 17.21
C TYR A 40 1.37 1.81 17.83
N GLU A 41 1.48 2.26 19.08
CA GLU A 41 2.75 2.33 19.80
C GLU A 41 2.89 1.16 20.78
N GLN A 42 4.02 0.44 20.70
CA GLN A 42 4.31 -0.72 21.54
C GLN A 42 5.77 -0.72 22.03
N SER A 43 6.09 -1.57 23.01
CA SER A 43 7.40 -1.60 23.70
C SER A 43 8.18 -2.90 23.53
N GLU A 44 7.64 -3.87 22.78
CA GLU A 44 8.26 -5.18 22.51
C GLU A 44 9.36 -5.05 21.43
N GLU A 45 9.10 -4.32 20.36
CA GLU A 45 10.01 -4.15 19.22
C GLU A 45 10.37 -2.68 18.99
N PRO A 46 11.60 -2.36 18.55
CA PRO A 46 11.98 -1.01 18.17
C PRO A 46 11.30 -0.58 16.87
N THR A 47 11.22 0.73 16.63
CA THR A 47 10.72 1.30 15.38
C THR A 47 11.51 0.77 14.18
N GLY A 48 10.79 0.35 13.14
CA GLY A 48 11.38 -0.18 11.91
C GLY A 48 12.31 0.83 11.23
N THR A 49 13.32 0.30 10.54
CA THR A 49 14.35 1.09 9.85
C THR A 49 14.59 0.54 8.46
N CYS A 50 15.02 1.40 7.54
CA CYS A 50 15.44 0.98 6.20
C CYS A 50 16.79 1.62 5.88
N ALA A 51 17.81 0.78 5.67
CA ALA A 51 19.09 1.25 5.19
C ALA A 51 19.00 1.49 3.69
N ALA A 52 19.24 2.73 3.27
CA ALA A 52 19.41 3.09 1.87
C ALA A 52 20.90 3.17 1.55
N CYS A 53 21.45 2.11 0.97
CA CYS A 53 22.84 2.02 0.55
C CYS A 53 22.98 2.64 -0.85
N ILE A 54 23.48 3.87 -0.90
CA ILE A 54 23.60 4.65 -2.15
C ILE A 54 25.00 4.44 -2.74
N THR A 55 25.07 4.00 -4.00
CA THR A 55 26.32 3.82 -4.76
C THR A 55 26.19 4.44 -6.15
N SER A 56 26.76 5.64 -6.31
CA SER A 56 26.52 6.50 -7.48
C SER A 56 25.01 6.72 -7.67
N ASP A 57 24.45 6.35 -8.82
CA ASP A 57 23.02 6.48 -9.13
C ASP A 57 22.18 5.29 -8.64
N ASN A 58 22.81 4.28 -8.03
CA ASN A 58 22.12 3.10 -7.53
C ASN A 58 21.70 3.26 -6.08
N ARG A 59 20.58 2.61 -5.74
CA ARG A 59 20.08 2.53 -4.37
C ARG A 59 19.67 1.09 -4.05
N SER A 60 20.37 0.48 -3.10
CA SER A 60 19.95 -0.78 -2.49
C SER A 60 19.24 -0.51 -1.17
N LEU A 61 18.10 -1.16 -0.95
CA LEU A 61 17.26 -0.97 0.24
C LEU A 61 17.26 -2.24 1.08
N VAL A 62 17.59 -2.10 2.37
CA VAL A 62 17.53 -3.19 3.34
C VAL A 62 16.61 -2.77 4.48
N ALA A 63 15.40 -3.31 4.50
CA ALA A 63 14.39 -3.00 5.49
C ALA A 63 14.43 -3.98 6.68
N ASN A 64 14.59 -3.43 7.89
CA ASN A 64 14.28 -4.12 9.13
C ASN A 64 12.93 -3.62 9.64
N LEU A 65 11.87 -4.41 9.44
CA LEU A 65 10.50 -3.97 9.73
C LEU A 65 10.26 -3.76 11.24
N ALA A 66 10.85 -4.59 12.11
CA ALA A 66 10.71 -4.51 13.57
C ALA A 66 9.26 -4.19 14.00
N ALA A 67 9.01 -3.09 14.72
CA ALA A 67 7.68 -2.67 15.14
C ALA A 67 6.63 -2.61 14.02
N ALA A 68 7.01 -2.32 12.78
CA ALA A 68 6.06 -2.27 11.67
C ALA A 68 5.37 -3.63 11.43
N ASN A 69 6.05 -4.76 11.71
CA ASN A 69 5.47 -6.10 11.67
C ASN A 69 4.51 -6.40 12.82
N CYS A 70 4.49 -5.56 13.86
CA CYS A 70 3.67 -5.78 15.05
C CYS A 70 2.29 -5.13 14.94
N TYR A 71 1.88 -4.63 13.77
CA TYR A 71 0.57 -4.03 13.61
C TYR A 71 -0.55 -5.05 13.89
N LYS A 72 -1.41 -4.73 14.86
CA LYS A 72 -2.51 -5.59 15.28
C LYS A 72 -3.84 -4.90 15.00
N LYS A 73 -4.60 -5.45 14.05
CA LYS A 73 -5.90 -4.91 13.61
C LYS A 73 -6.83 -4.62 14.80
N GLU A 74 -6.97 -5.59 15.69
CA GLU A 74 -7.86 -5.54 16.86
C GLU A 74 -7.45 -4.52 17.91
N LYS A 75 -6.15 -4.19 17.98
CA LYS A 75 -5.62 -3.20 18.93
C LYS A 75 -5.55 -1.79 18.37
N HIS A 76 -5.79 -1.60 17.07
CA HIS A 76 -5.63 -0.30 16.42
C HIS A 76 -6.73 0.02 15.40
N LEU A 77 -6.87 -0.77 14.33
CA LEU A 77 -7.85 -0.49 13.28
C LEU A 77 -9.29 -0.66 13.76
N ASP A 78 -9.54 -1.63 14.63
CA ASP A 78 -10.88 -1.96 15.14
C ASP A 78 -11.34 -1.01 16.26
N LEU A 79 -10.44 -0.14 16.74
CA LEU A 79 -10.83 0.90 17.70
C LEU A 79 -11.74 1.90 17.01
N GLU A 80 -12.92 2.16 17.59
CA GLU A 80 -13.96 3.02 17.01
C GLU A 80 -13.43 4.39 16.56
N LYS A 81 -12.59 5.02 17.39
CA LYS A 81 -11.98 6.32 17.07
C LYS A 81 -11.13 6.31 15.79
N ASN A 82 -10.44 5.20 15.52
CA ASN A 82 -9.59 5.04 14.34
C ASN A 82 -10.43 4.62 13.14
N TRP A 83 -11.39 3.70 13.34
CA TRP A 83 -12.28 3.25 12.29
C TRP A 83 -13.12 4.40 11.69
N LYS A 84 -13.55 5.37 12.51
CA LYS A 84 -14.23 6.59 12.03
C LYS A 84 -13.41 7.39 11.02
N LEU A 85 -12.08 7.37 11.10
CA LEU A 85 -11.21 8.02 10.11
C LEU A 85 -11.21 7.26 8.77
N VAL A 86 -11.24 5.93 8.83
CA VAL A 86 -11.43 5.07 7.64
C VAL A 86 -12.78 5.38 7.00
N GLU A 87 -13.84 5.51 7.78
CA GLU A 87 -15.18 5.84 7.29
C GLU A 87 -15.28 7.24 6.69
N LYS A 88 -14.46 8.19 7.13
CA LYS A 88 -14.39 9.54 6.57
C LYS A 88 -13.69 9.58 5.20
N ALA A 89 -12.71 8.71 4.96
CA ALA A 89 -11.92 8.73 3.74
C ALA A 89 -12.78 8.45 2.48
N LYS A 90 -12.43 9.07 1.35
CA LYS A 90 -13.03 8.82 0.03
C LYS A 90 -12.17 7.94 -0.87
N VAL A 91 -10.86 7.94 -0.60
CA VAL A 91 -9.83 7.20 -1.33
C VAL A 91 -8.95 6.52 -0.29
N TYR A 92 -8.62 5.27 -0.52
CA TYR A 92 -7.70 4.48 0.29
C TYR A 92 -6.49 4.11 -0.55
N TYR A 93 -5.30 4.20 0.02
CA TYR A 93 -4.07 3.73 -0.61
C TYR A 93 -3.32 2.86 0.40
N ILE A 94 -3.01 1.63 0.00
CA ILE A 94 -2.21 0.70 0.79
C ILE A 94 -1.09 0.15 -0.09
N ALA A 95 0.14 0.20 0.41
CA ALA A 95 1.25 -0.48 -0.27
C ALA A 95 1.14 -2.00 -0.06
N GLY A 96 1.46 -2.78 -1.09
CA GLY A 96 1.52 -4.24 -1.05
C GLY A 96 2.44 -4.79 0.04
N PHE A 97 3.45 -4.02 0.48
CA PHE A 97 4.24 -4.37 1.66
C PHE A 97 3.40 -4.66 2.91
N PHE A 98 2.26 -3.99 3.09
CA PHE A 98 1.43 -4.19 4.26
C PHE A 98 0.67 -5.54 4.25
N LEU A 99 0.64 -6.24 3.10
CA LEU A 99 0.14 -7.61 3.01
C LEU A 99 1.04 -8.62 3.74
N THR A 100 2.31 -8.27 4.00
CA THR A 100 3.23 -9.10 4.78
C THR A 100 3.01 -8.95 6.29
N VAL A 101 2.26 -7.92 6.69
CA VAL A 101 2.07 -7.54 8.10
C VAL A 101 0.68 -7.92 8.58
N CYS A 102 -0.36 -7.40 7.93
CA CYS A 102 -1.73 -7.52 8.40
C CYS A 102 -2.73 -7.58 7.22
N PRO A 103 -2.73 -8.69 6.45
CA PRO A 103 -3.61 -8.85 5.29
C PRO A 103 -5.10 -8.72 5.66
N GLU A 104 -5.48 -9.09 6.88
CA GLU A 104 -6.84 -8.95 7.40
C GLU A 104 -7.26 -7.48 7.58
N ALA A 105 -6.35 -6.58 7.94
CA ALA A 105 -6.62 -5.15 7.98
C ALA A 105 -6.83 -4.59 6.56
N VAL A 106 -5.99 -5.00 5.61
CA VAL A 106 -6.12 -4.61 4.20
C VAL A 106 -7.47 -5.04 3.65
N LEU A 107 -7.84 -6.31 3.85
CA LEU A 107 -9.10 -6.85 3.39
C LEU A 107 -10.30 -6.14 4.01
N LYS A 108 -10.26 -5.83 5.32
CA LYS A 108 -11.33 -5.08 6.01
C LYS A 108 -11.53 -3.69 5.39
N VAL A 109 -10.46 -2.95 5.13
CA VAL A 109 -10.54 -1.62 4.50
C VAL A 109 -11.03 -1.73 3.05
N ALA A 110 -10.53 -2.70 2.29
CA ALA A 110 -10.92 -2.90 0.89
C ALA A 110 -12.40 -3.28 0.74
N ALA A 111 -12.90 -4.16 1.61
CA ALA A 111 -14.31 -4.53 1.67
C ALA A 111 -15.20 -3.32 2.03
N GLN A 112 -14.81 -2.51 3.01
CA GLN A 112 -15.52 -1.29 3.39
C GLN A 112 -15.56 -0.28 2.24
N ALA A 113 -14.45 -0.11 1.52
CA ALA A 113 -14.39 0.79 0.36
C ALA A 113 -15.36 0.34 -0.73
N SER A 114 -15.32 -0.95 -1.08
CA SER A 114 -16.19 -1.56 -2.10
C SER A 114 -17.67 -1.46 -1.73
N ALA A 115 -18.04 -1.78 -0.48
CA ALA A 115 -19.42 -1.72 0.00
C ALA A 115 -20.02 -0.31 -0.07
N ASN A 116 -19.18 0.71 0.09
CA ASN A 116 -19.59 2.12 0.11
C ASN A 116 -19.25 2.86 -1.20
N ASN A 117 -18.89 2.13 -2.26
CA ASN A 117 -18.52 2.68 -3.57
C ASN A 117 -17.40 3.75 -3.51
N LYS A 118 -16.47 3.60 -2.57
CA LYS A 118 -15.26 4.43 -2.44
C LYS A 118 -14.11 3.81 -3.21
N ILE A 119 -13.05 4.59 -3.45
CA ILE A 119 -11.91 4.15 -4.25
C ILE A 119 -10.90 3.44 -3.35
N PHE A 120 -10.62 2.17 -3.63
CA PHE A 120 -9.53 1.43 -3.00
C PHE A 120 -8.36 1.25 -3.97
N SER A 121 -7.17 1.69 -3.54
CA SER A 121 -5.94 1.61 -4.32
C SER A 121 -4.90 0.75 -3.63
N LEU A 122 -4.19 -0.05 -4.42
CA LEU A 122 -3.11 -0.93 -3.97
C LEU A 122 -1.86 -0.71 -4.82
N ASN A 123 -0.67 -0.89 -4.26
CA ASN A 123 0.59 -0.90 -5.01
C ASN A 123 1.24 -2.29 -4.96
N LEU A 124 1.74 -2.81 -6.09
CA LEU A 124 2.50 -4.07 -6.15
C LEU A 124 3.75 -4.05 -5.27
N SER A 125 4.38 -2.88 -5.12
CA SER A 125 5.44 -2.51 -4.17
C SER A 125 6.81 -3.18 -4.35
N ALA A 126 6.84 -4.49 -4.62
CA ALA A 126 8.07 -5.21 -4.94
C ALA A 126 7.76 -6.59 -5.57
N PRO A 127 8.68 -7.13 -6.41
CA PRO A 127 8.55 -8.47 -6.99
C PRO A 127 8.23 -9.57 -5.96
N PHE A 128 8.85 -9.50 -4.78
CA PHE A 128 8.68 -10.53 -3.74
C PHE A 128 7.25 -10.61 -3.21
N ILE A 129 6.45 -9.53 -3.29
CA ILE A 129 5.05 -9.57 -2.87
C ILE A 129 4.25 -10.45 -3.83
N SER A 130 4.48 -10.33 -5.15
CA SER A 130 3.84 -11.19 -6.14
C SER A 130 4.30 -12.65 -6.03
N GLN A 131 5.55 -12.89 -5.65
CA GLN A 131 6.12 -14.25 -5.53
C GLN A 131 5.64 -14.97 -4.27
N PHE A 132 5.75 -14.33 -3.10
CA PHE A 132 5.55 -14.99 -1.80
C PHE A 132 4.24 -14.63 -1.12
N TYR A 133 3.58 -13.54 -1.53
CA TYR A 133 2.34 -13.05 -0.96
C TYR A 133 1.22 -12.97 -2.01
N LYS A 134 1.30 -13.81 -3.04
CA LYS A 134 0.27 -13.97 -4.07
C LYS A 134 -1.12 -14.23 -3.48
N GLU A 135 -1.23 -15.15 -2.53
CA GLU A 135 -2.52 -15.53 -1.94
C GLU A 135 -3.22 -14.33 -1.26
N PRO A 136 -2.61 -13.61 -0.30
CA PRO A 136 -3.26 -12.43 0.28
C PRO A 136 -3.45 -11.30 -0.75
N MET A 137 -2.53 -11.10 -1.70
CA MET A 137 -2.73 -10.11 -2.78
C MET A 137 -3.98 -10.43 -3.61
N MET A 138 -4.15 -11.68 -4.01
CA MET A 138 -5.27 -12.10 -4.86
C MET A 138 -6.60 -12.18 -4.10
N LYS A 139 -6.59 -12.33 -2.78
CA LYS A 139 -7.78 -12.14 -1.93
C LYS A 139 -8.25 -10.68 -1.92
N VAL A 140 -7.32 -9.72 -1.98
CA VAL A 140 -7.63 -8.27 -1.99
C VAL A 140 -7.90 -7.74 -3.39
N MET A 141 -7.30 -8.32 -4.43
CA MET A 141 -7.39 -7.84 -5.82
C MET A 141 -8.82 -7.58 -6.34
N PRO A 142 -9.86 -8.37 -6.00
CA PRO A 142 -11.23 -8.10 -6.43
C PRO A 142 -11.83 -6.78 -5.92
N TYR A 143 -11.23 -6.18 -4.90
CA TYR A 143 -11.65 -4.91 -4.32
C TYR A 143 -10.84 -3.73 -4.85
N VAL A 144 -9.76 -3.97 -5.59
CA VAL A 144 -8.87 -2.91 -6.08
C VAL A 144 -9.50 -2.18 -7.26
N ASP A 145 -9.74 -0.89 -7.06
CA ASP A 145 -10.18 0.04 -8.11
C ASP A 145 -8.98 0.61 -8.88
N VAL A 146 -7.85 0.89 -8.22
CA VAL A 146 -6.62 1.36 -8.87
C VAL A 146 -5.42 0.55 -8.40
N LEU A 147 -4.76 -0.15 -9.32
CA LEU A 147 -3.52 -0.87 -9.04
C LEU A 147 -2.33 -0.10 -9.59
N PHE A 148 -1.35 0.17 -8.73
CA PHE A 148 -0.08 0.78 -9.09
C PHE A 148 1.04 -0.26 -9.07
N GLY A 149 2.07 -0.05 -9.89
CA GLY A 149 3.32 -0.79 -9.83
C GLY A 149 4.33 -0.23 -10.84
N ASN A 150 5.54 -0.79 -10.85
CA ASN A 150 6.52 -0.53 -11.90
C ASN A 150 6.64 -1.72 -12.87
N GLU A 151 7.45 -1.57 -13.91
CA GLU A 151 7.69 -2.56 -14.95
C GLU A 151 8.20 -3.91 -14.41
N THR A 152 9.07 -3.88 -13.39
CA THR A 152 9.66 -5.09 -12.82
C THR A 152 8.65 -5.85 -11.97
N GLU A 153 7.85 -5.11 -11.20
CA GLU A 153 6.74 -5.63 -10.42
C GLU A 153 5.64 -6.20 -11.32
N ALA A 154 5.27 -5.49 -12.39
CA ALA A 154 4.26 -5.92 -13.35
C ALA A 154 4.68 -7.21 -14.08
N ALA A 155 5.94 -7.30 -14.52
CA ALA A 155 6.48 -8.50 -15.15
C ALA A 155 6.48 -9.70 -14.19
N THR A 156 6.82 -9.47 -12.91
CA THR A 156 6.77 -10.52 -11.89
C THR A 156 5.33 -10.95 -11.62
N PHE A 157 4.42 -10.01 -11.45
CA PHE A 157 2.99 -10.28 -11.27
C PHE A 157 2.43 -11.09 -12.45
N ALA A 158 2.72 -10.70 -13.69
CA ALA A 158 2.26 -11.42 -14.89
C ALA A 158 2.72 -12.89 -14.91
N ARG A 159 3.99 -13.13 -14.56
CA ARG A 159 4.58 -14.47 -14.47
C ARG A 159 3.87 -15.32 -13.41
N GLU A 160 3.74 -14.78 -12.21
CA GLU A 160 3.09 -15.47 -11.10
C GLU A 160 1.61 -15.73 -11.38
N GLN A 161 0.97 -14.90 -12.20
CA GLN A 161 -0.43 -15.04 -12.61
C GLN A 161 -0.63 -15.91 -13.86
N GLY A 162 0.45 -16.38 -14.49
CA GLY A 162 0.37 -17.20 -15.71
C GLY A 162 -0.21 -16.44 -16.90
N PHE A 163 0.09 -15.14 -17.03
CA PHE A 163 -0.43 -14.32 -18.13
C PHE A 163 0.23 -14.60 -19.49
N GLU A 164 1.36 -15.32 -19.51
CA GLU A 164 2.08 -15.72 -20.73
C GLU A 164 2.42 -14.54 -21.66
N THR A 165 2.79 -13.39 -21.07
CA THR A 165 3.23 -12.20 -21.80
C THR A 165 4.24 -11.40 -20.97
N GLU A 166 5.17 -10.74 -21.66
CA GLU A 166 6.09 -9.75 -21.10
C GLU A 166 5.76 -8.32 -21.57
N ASP A 167 4.77 -8.16 -22.46
CA ASP A 167 4.33 -6.85 -22.93
C ASP A 167 3.56 -6.12 -21.84
N ILE A 168 4.08 -5.00 -21.36
CA ILE A 168 3.52 -4.25 -20.24
C ILE A 168 2.08 -3.75 -20.49
N LYS A 169 1.71 -3.46 -21.74
CA LYS A 169 0.35 -3.00 -22.08
C LYS A 169 -0.62 -4.17 -22.01
N GLU A 170 -0.21 -5.34 -22.50
CA GLU A 170 -1.01 -6.56 -22.37
C GLU A 170 -1.10 -7.03 -20.92
N ILE A 171 -0.02 -6.91 -20.14
CA ILE A 171 -0.04 -7.18 -18.70
C ILE A 171 -1.03 -6.24 -18.01
N ALA A 172 -0.99 -4.94 -18.30
CA ALA A 172 -1.93 -3.96 -17.76
C ALA A 172 -3.38 -4.30 -18.12
N ARG A 173 -3.64 -4.66 -19.39
CA ARG A 173 -4.98 -5.05 -19.88
C ARG A 173 -5.50 -6.31 -19.18
N LYS A 174 -4.68 -7.36 -19.09
CA LYS A 174 -5.05 -8.61 -18.39
C LYS A 174 -5.29 -8.38 -16.90
N THR A 175 -4.47 -7.53 -16.28
CA THR A 175 -4.62 -7.15 -14.86
C THR A 175 -5.90 -6.35 -14.63
N GLN A 176 -6.22 -5.42 -15.53
CA GLN A 176 -7.45 -4.63 -15.49
C GLN A 176 -8.69 -5.55 -15.52
N ALA A 177 -8.65 -6.56 -16.39
CA ALA A 177 -9.74 -7.52 -16.60
C ALA A 177 -9.91 -8.59 -15.50
N LEU A 178 -9.06 -8.62 -14.48
CA LEU A 178 -9.20 -9.56 -13.35
C LEU A 178 -10.58 -9.41 -12.67
N PRO A 179 -11.11 -10.47 -12.01
CA PRO A 179 -12.39 -10.39 -11.33
C PRO A 179 -12.48 -9.19 -10.38
N LYS A 180 -13.65 -8.54 -10.31
CA LYS A 180 -13.88 -7.35 -9.47
C LYS A 180 -15.27 -7.40 -8.85
N VAL A 181 -15.35 -7.10 -7.55
CA VAL A 181 -16.59 -7.19 -6.76
C VAL A 181 -17.48 -5.97 -6.98
N ASN A 182 -16.93 -4.75 -6.85
CA ASN A 182 -17.71 -3.54 -7.10
C ASN A 182 -17.81 -3.27 -8.60
N THR A 183 -18.95 -3.65 -9.20
CA THR A 183 -19.25 -3.47 -10.63
C THR A 183 -19.57 -2.02 -11.03
N LYS A 184 -19.75 -1.10 -10.07
CA LYS A 184 -20.00 0.33 -10.33
C LYS A 184 -18.74 1.08 -10.77
N ARG A 185 -17.56 0.44 -10.67
CA ARG A 185 -16.26 1.00 -11.02
C ARG A 185 -15.45 -0.03 -11.79
N GLN A 186 -14.92 0.36 -12.94
CA GLN A 186 -13.90 -0.44 -13.63
C GLN A 186 -12.55 -0.31 -12.91
N ARG A 187 -11.71 -1.33 -13.00
CA ARG A 187 -10.34 -1.26 -12.47
C ARG A 187 -9.51 -0.36 -13.38
N ILE A 188 -8.64 0.44 -12.79
CA ILE A 188 -7.57 1.15 -13.48
C ILE A 188 -6.25 0.51 -13.06
N VAL A 189 -5.37 0.27 -14.02
CA VAL A 189 -4.02 -0.23 -13.76
C VAL A 189 -3.03 0.79 -14.28
N VAL A 190 -2.06 1.18 -13.44
CA VAL A 190 -1.04 2.18 -13.74
C VAL A 190 0.33 1.56 -13.48
N PHE A 191 1.09 1.35 -14.55
CA PHE A 191 2.47 0.85 -14.47
C PHE A 191 3.46 1.89 -14.97
N THR A 192 4.38 2.30 -14.09
CA THR A 192 5.48 3.21 -14.42
C THR A 192 6.66 2.44 -15.03
N GLN A 193 7.50 3.11 -15.81
CA GLN A 193 8.64 2.50 -16.51
C GLN A 193 9.93 3.33 -16.40
N GLY A 194 10.21 3.85 -15.20
CA GLY A 194 11.34 4.76 -14.98
C GLY A 194 11.25 6.02 -15.85
N LYS A 195 12.09 6.10 -16.89
CA LYS A 195 12.11 7.22 -17.85
C LYS A 195 11.14 7.06 -19.01
N ASP A 196 10.68 5.83 -19.26
CA ASP A 196 9.77 5.52 -20.36
C ASP A 196 8.31 5.79 -19.94
N ASP A 197 7.40 5.77 -20.91
CA ASP A 197 6.02 6.17 -20.70
C ASP A 197 5.31 5.36 -19.61
N THR A 198 4.49 6.03 -18.80
CA THR A 198 3.57 5.35 -17.88
C THR A 198 2.43 4.71 -18.67
N VAL A 199 2.21 3.42 -18.44
CA VAL A 199 1.16 2.63 -19.07
C VAL A 199 -0.08 2.67 -18.18
N MET A 200 -1.22 3.03 -18.77
CA MET A 200 -2.52 3.01 -18.10
C MET A 200 -3.50 2.12 -18.87
N ALA A 201 -4.18 1.22 -18.17
CA ALA A 201 -5.31 0.46 -18.68
C ALA A 201 -6.57 0.77 -17.85
N THR A 202 -7.70 1.01 -18.52
CA THR A 202 -8.99 1.42 -17.92
C THR A 202 -10.12 0.52 -18.39
#